data_AF-A0A1V6DA26-F1
#
_entry.id   AF-A0A1V6DA26-F1
#
_cell.length_a   1.000
_cell.length_b   1.000
_cell.length_c   1.000
_cell.angle_alpha   90.00
_cell.angle_beta   90.00
_cell.angle_gamma   90.00
#
_symmetry.space_group_name_H-M   'P 1'
#
loop_
_entity.id
_entity.type
_entity.pdbx_description
1 polymer ?
#
loop_
_entity_poly.entity_id
_entity_poly.type
_entity_poly.pdbx_seq_one_letter_code
_entity_poly.pdbx_strand_id
1 'polypeptide(L)'
;MMIINRLTLFVACTGAWLVLAGAVEPARCADKDEPSKLQLDGARYRLEKFEQKVKLARGAKIRMGFTENEALKMISALKDKYPDNPQVEDLFQRARKAVLASEGKIVEMSDDVLLYRKNQEKLAEIFKAEGEKEWAAFKEKALSGGAMLPKAFPAPSHHETDLSDLRGKYVVLEDFEYPSNEFMDLGRQFCWVGSGARGHYFVELSNRAWIGAYEAVKRYRRFVNPDVPEGMKWTLVGKITGLELLVPEAAKEKTLAAVWGWSVEPVAIYVPDRTFALADPELELGGRFAGEQRMEQLKGSMYSVKSIPDDVTPERLTEIFITAIKEKNYELYLACIDPARTKTPTGRSRCMYHWEWHQHRFATFYCRVDVGKADIRVIQGFDDSGDSLKARFLTPEEREKLKQHSEPLVEEAELKTTAFDERGKQYGSPKPRFFRRTEKKRWYIINYDQPF
;
A
#
# COMPACT_ATOMS: atom_id res chain seq x y z
N MET A 1 -31.65 64.22 -22.43
CA MET A 1 -32.94 64.35 -21.71
C MET A 1 -32.67 63.92 -20.28
N MET A 2 -32.52 64.76 -19.26
CA MET A 2 -32.79 66.18 -19.01
C MET A 2 -31.81 66.58 -17.88
N ILE A 3 -30.66 67.22 -18.16
CA ILE A 3 -30.32 68.65 -18.00
C ILE A 3 -30.62 69.27 -16.61
N ILE A 4 -29.63 70.07 -16.14
CA ILE A 4 -29.67 71.27 -15.26
C ILE A 4 -29.24 70.98 -13.80
N ASN A 5 -28.07 71.37 -13.25
CA ASN A 5 -27.16 72.53 -13.34
C ASN A 5 -27.40 73.59 -12.23
N ARG A 6 -26.28 74.14 -11.72
CA ARG A 6 -26.09 75.38 -10.93
C ARG A 6 -26.34 75.35 -9.41
N LEU A 7 -25.28 75.55 -8.61
CA LEU A 7 -24.65 76.82 -8.15
C LEU A 7 -25.45 77.45 -6.99
N THR A 8 -24.78 77.86 -5.89
CA THR A 8 -24.58 79.27 -5.51
C THR A 8 -23.74 79.38 -4.22
N LEU A 9 -22.80 80.33 -4.28
CA LEU A 9 -21.82 80.84 -3.33
C LEU A 9 -22.45 81.87 -2.36
N PHE A 10 -21.97 82.04 -1.12
CA PHE A 10 -21.94 83.31 -0.32
C PHE A 10 -21.20 82.99 1.01
N VAL A 11 -19.92 83.34 1.26
CA VAL A 11 -19.25 84.64 1.53
C VAL A 11 -19.52 85.24 2.93
N ALA A 12 -18.42 85.72 3.55
CA ALA A 12 -18.26 86.64 4.69
C ALA A 12 -18.17 86.01 6.10
N CYS A 13 -17.33 86.42 7.05
CA CYS A 13 -16.17 87.33 7.11
C CYS A 13 -15.57 87.25 8.54
N THR A 14 -14.30 87.64 8.67
CA THR A 14 -13.66 88.34 9.82
C THR A 14 -13.60 87.68 11.22
N GLY A 15 -12.38 87.23 11.54
CA GLY A 15 -11.54 87.63 12.69
C GLY A 15 -12.16 88.02 14.04
N ALA A 16 -11.68 87.37 15.11
CA ALA A 16 -11.43 88.01 16.39
C ALA A 16 -10.35 87.22 17.17
N TRP A 17 -9.44 88.00 17.77
CA TRP A 17 -8.31 87.61 18.60
C TRP A 17 -8.74 87.22 20.04
N LEU A 18 -7.89 86.38 20.66
CA LEU A 18 -7.57 86.22 22.09
C LEU A 18 -8.67 86.45 23.16
N VAL A 19 -8.99 85.40 23.93
CA VAL A 19 -8.96 85.44 25.41
C VAL A 19 -8.54 84.05 25.95
N LEU A 20 -7.58 84.06 26.88
CA LEU A 20 -7.11 82.92 27.67
C LEU A 20 -8.25 82.29 28.48
N ALA A 21 -8.38 80.96 28.39
CA ALA A 21 -8.97 80.14 29.45
C ALA A 21 -8.14 78.87 29.58
N GLY A 22 -7.53 78.69 30.75
CA GLY A 22 -6.73 77.51 31.06
C GLY A 22 -7.53 76.24 30.88
N ALA A 23 -7.03 75.35 30.04
CA ALA A 23 -7.45 73.96 30.01
C ALA A 23 -6.25 73.13 30.46
N VAL A 24 -6.42 72.57 31.65
CA VAL A 24 -5.62 71.50 32.25
C VAL A 24 -5.24 70.49 31.16
N GLU A 25 -3.94 70.26 30.98
CA GLU A 25 -3.43 69.10 30.24
C GLU A 25 -4.03 67.83 30.85
N PRO A 26 -4.78 67.00 30.11
CA PRO A 26 -4.93 65.62 30.51
C PRO A 26 -3.56 64.98 30.26
N ALA A 27 -2.91 64.61 31.37
CA ALA A 27 -1.71 63.79 31.39
C ALA A 27 -1.83 62.67 30.34
N ARG A 28 -0.90 62.64 29.39
CA ARG A 28 -0.63 61.47 28.57
C ARG A 28 -0.29 60.33 29.53
N CYS A 29 -1.22 59.41 29.75
CA CYS A 29 -0.91 58.11 30.31
C CYS A 29 0.17 57.48 29.43
N ALA A 30 1.34 57.22 30.03
CA ALA A 30 2.34 56.34 29.44
C ALA A 30 1.69 54.98 29.22
N ASP A 31 1.47 54.62 27.96
CA ASP A 31 1.17 53.24 27.59
C ASP A 31 2.35 52.39 28.06
N LYS A 32 2.07 51.44 28.94
CA LYS A 32 3.06 50.48 29.42
C LYS A 32 3.56 49.68 28.21
N ASP A 33 4.88 49.64 28.01
CA ASP A 33 5.60 48.80 27.04
C ASP A 33 5.50 47.29 27.36
N GLU A 34 4.40 46.87 27.99
CA GLU A 34 4.16 45.49 28.39
C GLU A 34 2.88 44.96 27.72
N PRO A 35 2.88 43.72 27.23
CA PRO A 35 1.69 43.09 26.69
C PRO A 35 0.60 42.98 27.77
N SER A 36 -0.65 43.26 27.40
CA SER A 36 -1.75 43.15 28.35
C SER A 36 -1.98 41.70 28.76
N LYS A 37 -2.37 41.48 30.02
CA LYS A 37 -2.66 40.14 30.56
C LYS A 37 -3.70 39.38 29.72
N LEU A 38 -4.71 40.10 29.21
CA LEU A 38 -5.75 39.53 28.34
C LEU A 38 -5.20 39.03 27.00
N GLN A 39 -4.21 39.74 26.41
CA GLN A 39 -3.56 39.33 25.17
C GLN A 39 -2.70 38.08 25.38
N LEU A 40 -1.95 38.02 26.48
CA LEU A 40 -1.12 36.86 26.82
C LEU A 40 -1.97 35.62 27.13
N ASP A 41 -3.03 35.77 27.93
CA ASP A 41 -3.94 34.66 28.28
C ASP A 41 -4.70 34.16 27.05
N GLY A 42 -5.13 35.08 26.17
CA GLY A 42 -5.80 34.76 24.91
C GLY A 42 -4.90 34.02 23.91
N ALA A 43 -3.61 34.37 23.84
CA ALA A 43 -2.63 33.67 23.02
C ALA A 43 -2.29 32.28 23.61
N ARG A 44 -2.10 32.20 24.93
CA ARG A 44 -1.81 30.96 25.65
C ARG A 44 -2.92 29.93 25.49
N TYR A 45 -4.18 30.31 25.71
CA TYR A 45 -5.32 29.39 25.60
C TYR A 45 -5.45 28.77 24.19
N ARG A 46 -5.24 29.59 23.14
CA ARG A 46 -5.30 29.10 21.76
C ARG A 46 -4.11 28.20 21.42
N LEU A 47 -2.92 28.55 21.92
CA LEU A 47 -1.73 27.70 21.77
C LEU A 47 -1.90 26.35 22.46
N GLU A 48 -2.47 26.30 23.66
CA GLU A 48 -2.73 25.04 24.37
C GLU A 48 -3.68 24.12 23.60
N LYS A 49 -4.72 24.67 22.95
CA LYS A 49 -5.58 23.88 22.05
C LYS A 49 -4.80 23.33 20.86
N PHE A 50 -3.91 24.12 20.27
CA PHE A 50 -3.06 23.65 19.18
C PHE A 50 -2.10 22.54 19.67
N GLU A 51 -1.44 22.73 20.80
CA GLU A 51 -0.57 21.72 21.42
C GLU A 51 -1.32 20.42 21.76
N GLN A 52 -2.55 20.50 22.25
CA GLN A 52 -3.40 19.33 22.49
C GLN A 52 -3.71 18.59 21.18
N LYS A 53 -4.04 19.31 20.11
CA LYS A 53 -4.27 18.73 18.79
C LYS A 53 -3.01 18.01 18.27
N VAL A 54 -1.84 18.64 18.41
CA VAL A 54 -0.52 18.06 18.09
C VAL A 54 -0.26 16.78 18.89
N LYS A 55 -0.53 16.78 20.20
CA LYS A 55 -0.41 15.59 21.05
C LYS A 55 -1.35 14.46 20.61
N LEU A 56 -2.60 14.79 20.25
CA LEU A 56 -3.59 13.81 19.77
C LEU A 56 -3.19 13.18 18.43
N ALA A 57 -2.51 13.94 17.56
CA ALA A 57 -2.02 13.42 16.29
C ALA A 57 -0.84 12.45 16.43
N ARG A 58 -0.18 12.36 17.60
CA ARG A 58 0.89 11.39 17.90
C ARG A 58 1.98 11.36 16.81
N GLY A 59 2.42 12.54 16.37
CA GLY A 59 3.48 12.69 15.36
C GLY A 59 3.00 12.60 13.90
N ALA A 60 1.72 12.37 13.63
CA ALA A 60 1.14 12.48 12.29
C ALA A 60 1.01 13.96 11.88
N LYS A 61 1.13 14.23 10.57
CA LYS A 61 0.92 15.58 10.03
C LYS A 61 -0.52 16.05 10.31
N ILE A 62 -0.66 17.27 10.81
CA ILE A 62 -1.96 17.92 11.00
C ILE A 62 -2.15 19.00 9.94
N ARG A 63 -3.36 19.06 9.36
CA ARG A 63 -3.76 20.22 8.56
C ARG A 63 -4.12 21.38 9.49
N MET A 64 -3.44 22.52 9.30
CA MET A 64 -3.77 23.74 10.05
C MET A 64 -5.13 24.28 9.62
N GLY A 65 -6.00 24.55 10.59
CA GLY A 65 -7.30 25.17 10.39
C GLY A 65 -7.28 26.65 10.76
N PHE A 66 -8.46 27.26 10.79
CA PHE A 66 -8.62 28.67 11.15
C PHE A 66 -8.07 28.98 12.55
N THR A 67 -8.39 28.15 13.55
CA THR A 67 -8.01 28.38 14.94
C THR A 67 -6.50 28.34 15.17
N GLU A 68 -5.79 27.41 14.51
CA GLU A 68 -4.34 27.30 14.64
C GLU A 68 -3.64 28.48 13.93
N ASN A 69 -4.10 28.87 12.74
CA ASN A 69 -3.55 30.01 12.02
C ASN A 69 -3.75 31.32 12.78
N GLU A 70 -4.90 31.54 13.39
CA GLU A 70 -5.16 32.71 14.23
C GLU A 70 -4.28 32.73 15.50
N ALA A 71 -4.04 31.57 16.12
CA ALA A 71 -3.13 31.47 17.25
C ALA A 71 -1.70 31.90 16.88
N LEU A 72 -1.19 31.42 15.74
CA LEU A 72 0.16 31.75 15.25
C LEU A 72 0.27 33.23 14.85
N LYS A 73 -0.74 33.78 14.17
CA LYS A 73 -0.79 35.21 13.84
C LYS A 73 -0.75 36.08 15.10
N MET A 74 -1.53 35.73 16.12
CA MET A 74 -1.59 36.48 17.37
C MET A 74 -0.25 36.44 18.12
N ILE A 75 0.41 35.28 18.17
CA ILE A 75 1.73 35.13 18.80
C ILE A 75 2.81 35.86 18.01
N SER A 76 2.77 35.82 16.67
CA SER A 76 3.68 36.59 15.82
C SER A 76 3.52 38.09 16.04
N ALA A 77 2.29 38.60 16.03
CA ALA A 77 2.01 40.02 16.28
C ALA A 77 2.46 40.47 17.67
N LEU A 78 2.38 39.59 18.68
CA LEU A 78 2.91 39.87 20.01
C LEU A 78 4.44 39.90 20.03
N LYS A 79 5.11 39.00 19.29
CA LYS A 79 6.58 38.98 19.18
C LYS A 79 7.12 40.20 18.44
N ASP A 80 6.42 40.65 17.40
CA ASP A 80 6.78 41.86 16.63
C ASP A 80 6.62 43.13 17.48
N LYS A 81 5.57 43.18 18.31
CA LYS A 81 5.27 44.34 19.17
C LYS A 81 6.10 44.38 20.45
N TYR A 82 6.47 43.23 21.00
CA TYR A 82 7.20 43.10 22.27
C TYR A 82 8.35 42.08 22.15
N PRO A 83 9.42 42.41 21.39
CA PRO A 83 10.48 41.46 21.05
C PRO A 83 11.29 40.98 22.25
N ASP A 84 11.49 41.83 23.26
CA ASP A 84 12.34 41.54 24.43
C ASP A 84 11.56 41.01 25.64
N ASN A 85 10.25 40.76 25.51
CA ASN A 85 9.42 40.27 26.61
C ASN A 85 9.60 38.74 26.82
N PRO A 86 10.03 38.27 28.00
CA PRO A 86 10.28 36.84 28.24
C PRO A 86 9.04 35.93 28.10
N GLN A 87 7.85 36.42 28.42
CA GLN A 87 6.62 35.63 28.32
C GLN A 87 6.13 35.47 26.88
N VAL A 88 6.37 36.49 26.06
CA VAL A 88 6.11 36.43 24.61
C VAL A 88 7.10 35.49 23.93
N GLU A 89 8.37 35.52 24.35
CA GLU A 89 9.39 34.58 23.85
C GLU A 89 9.06 33.12 24.18
N ASP A 90 8.61 32.82 25.41
CA ASP A 90 8.14 31.47 25.78
C ASP A 90 6.99 31.00 24.88
N LEU A 91 5.98 31.84 24.67
CA LEU A 91 4.85 31.54 23.78
C LEU A 91 5.31 31.30 22.34
N PHE A 92 6.27 32.09 21.86
CA PHE A 92 6.83 31.95 20.51
C PHE A 92 7.62 30.64 20.36
N GLN A 93 8.46 30.27 21.32
CA GLN A 93 9.20 29.00 21.28
C GLN A 93 8.28 27.79 21.38
N ARG A 94 7.24 27.86 22.23
CA ARG A 94 6.20 26.83 22.30
C ARG A 94 5.43 26.71 20.98
N ALA A 95 5.04 27.83 20.38
CA ALA A 95 4.40 27.86 19.06
C ALA A 95 5.29 27.26 17.98
N ARG A 96 6.58 27.61 17.94
CA ARG A 96 7.56 27.03 17.01
C ARG A 96 7.67 25.52 17.19
N LYS A 97 7.74 25.03 18.43
CA LYS A 97 7.78 23.58 18.73
C LYS A 97 6.50 22.88 18.27
N ALA A 98 5.33 23.50 18.49
CA ALA A 98 4.05 22.96 18.05
C ALA A 98 3.93 22.93 16.51
N VAL A 99 4.41 23.95 15.82
CA VAL A 99 4.47 23.99 14.34
C VAL A 99 5.39 22.88 13.82
N LEU A 100 6.60 22.76 14.35
CA LEU A 100 7.52 21.68 13.96
C LEU A 100 6.90 20.29 14.19
N ALA A 101 6.28 20.08 15.34
CA ALA A 101 5.60 18.83 15.64
C ALA A 101 4.34 18.59 14.78
N SER A 102 3.69 19.65 14.29
CA SER A 102 2.50 19.55 13.43
C SER A 102 2.82 19.11 11.99
N GLU A 103 4.06 19.33 11.52
CA GLU A 103 4.52 18.86 10.22
C GLU A 103 4.81 17.36 10.19
N GLY A 104 4.85 16.73 11.36
CA GLY A 104 5.03 15.30 11.58
C GLY A 104 6.44 14.94 12.04
N LYS A 105 6.61 13.72 12.59
CA LYS A 105 7.93 13.21 12.99
C LYS A 105 8.78 13.00 11.73
N ILE A 106 9.98 13.59 11.72
CA ILE A 106 11.00 13.41 10.68
C ILE A 106 12.17 12.65 11.30
N VAL A 107 12.66 11.64 10.61
CA VAL A 107 13.82 10.83 11.02
C VAL A 107 14.84 10.86 9.89
N GLU A 108 16.12 10.96 10.21
CA GLU A 108 17.17 10.80 9.21
C GLU A 108 17.19 9.37 8.69
N MET A 109 17.08 9.22 7.36
CA MET A 109 17.08 7.91 6.70
C MET A 109 18.52 7.54 6.34
N SER A 110 18.91 6.31 6.67
CA SER A 110 20.13 5.72 6.13
C SER A 110 19.85 5.06 4.77
N ASP A 111 20.88 4.99 3.93
CA ASP A 111 20.79 4.36 2.61
C ASP A 111 20.39 2.88 2.67
N ASP A 112 20.67 2.21 3.79
CA ASP A 112 20.35 0.80 4.03
C ASP A 112 18.84 0.53 4.10
N VAL A 113 18.02 1.55 4.39
CA VAL A 113 16.56 1.41 4.47
C VAL A 113 15.96 0.97 3.14
N LEU A 114 16.62 1.29 2.02
CA LEU A 114 16.17 0.96 0.67
C LEU A 114 16.88 -0.27 0.07
N LEU A 115 17.77 -0.93 0.82
CA LEU A 115 18.50 -2.11 0.34
C LEU A 115 17.59 -3.22 -0.16
N TYR A 116 16.44 -3.42 0.50
CA TYR A 116 15.46 -4.44 0.08
C TYR A 116 14.91 -4.19 -1.33
N ARG A 117 14.78 -2.92 -1.78
CA ARG A 117 14.31 -2.61 -3.13
C ARG A 117 15.35 -2.99 -4.19
N LYS A 118 16.63 -2.68 -3.93
CA LYS A 118 17.74 -3.15 -4.77
C LYS A 118 17.79 -4.69 -4.84
N ASN A 119 17.48 -5.37 -3.74
CA ASN A 119 17.39 -6.83 -3.74
C ASN A 119 16.18 -7.34 -4.54
N GLN A 120 15.05 -6.63 -4.51
CA GLN A 120 13.89 -6.96 -5.35
C GLN A 120 14.17 -6.76 -6.84
N GLU A 121 14.93 -5.73 -7.23
CA GLU A 121 15.39 -5.54 -8.61
C GLU A 121 16.30 -6.69 -9.06
N LYS A 122 17.29 -7.06 -8.24
CA LYS A 122 18.16 -8.22 -8.52
C LYS A 122 17.35 -9.52 -8.66
N LEU A 123 16.36 -9.71 -7.80
CA LEU A 123 15.46 -10.86 -7.89
C LEU A 123 14.68 -10.85 -9.21
N ALA A 124 14.14 -9.71 -9.61
CA ALA A 124 13.44 -9.57 -10.89
C ALA A 124 14.35 -9.89 -12.08
N GLU A 125 15.62 -9.44 -12.07
CA GLU A 125 16.60 -9.75 -13.12
C GLU A 125 16.92 -11.25 -13.21
N ILE A 126 17.05 -11.94 -12.07
CA ILE A 126 17.29 -13.40 -12.06
C ILE A 126 16.11 -14.14 -12.71
N PHE A 127 14.88 -13.78 -12.35
CA PHE A 127 13.69 -14.43 -12.91
C PHE A 127 13.41 -14.00 -14.35
N LYS A 128 13.78 -12.79 -14.75
CA LYS A 128 13.77 -12.36 -16.15
C LYS A 128 14.66 -13.28 -16.99
N ALA A 129 15.90 -13.51 -16.56
CA ALA A 129 16.83 -14.39 -17.27
C ALA A 129 16.32 -15.84 -17.39
N GLU A 130 15.69 -16.37 -16.33
CA GLU A 130 15.05 -17.68 -16.38
C GLU A 130 13.83 -17.69 -17.32
N GLY A 131 13.03 -16.62 -17.33
CA GLY A 131 11.93 -16.43 -18.26
C GLY A 131 12.36 -16.43 -19.72
N GLU A 132 13.42 -15.68 -20.05
CA GLU A 132 13.98 -15.63 -21.41
C GLU A 132 14.55 -16.99 -21.84
N LYS A 133 15.23 -17.68 -20.93
CA LYS A 133 15.78 -19.02 -21.18
C LYS A 133 14.70 -20.06 -21.45
N GLU A 134 13.68 -20.14 -20.60
CA GLU A 134 12.57 -21.09 -20.78
C GLU A 134 11.74 -20.76 -22.01
N TRP A 135 11.56 -19.48 -22.32
CA TRP A 135 10.88 -19.03 -23.54
C TRP A 135 11.63 -19.44 -24.81
N ALA A 136 12.95 -19.24 -24.86
CA ALA A 136 13.78 -19.65 -26.00
C ALA A 136 13.71 -21.17 -26.22
N ALA A 137 13.86 -21.96 -25.14
CA ALA A 137 13.74 -23.41 -25.20
C ALA A 137 12.35 -23.87 -25.65
N PHE A 138 11.29 -23.19 -25.21
CA PHE A 138 9.92 -23.46 -25.65
C PHE A 138 9.75 -23.19 -27.15
N LYS A 139 10.22 -22.04 -27.67
CA LYS A 139 10.15 -21.74 -29.10
C LYS A 139 10.88 -22.79 -29.94
N GLU A 140 12.08 -23.17 -29.56
CA GLU A 140 12.88 -24.17 -30.27
C GLU A 140 12.16 -25.53 -30.36
N LYS A 141 11.57 -25.97 -29.24
CA LYS A 141 10.76 -27.20 -29.19
C LYS A 141 9.49 -27.10 -30.04
N ALA A 142 8.81 -25.96 -30.01
CA ALA A 142 7.59 -25.75 -30.80
C ALA A 142 7.87 -25.71 -32.31
N LEU A 143 8.98 -25.08 -32.72
CA LEU A 143 9.42 -24.98 -34.11
C LEU A 143 9.88 -26.33 -34.67
N SER A 144 10.70 -27.07 -33.93
CA SER A 144 11.20 -28.40 -34.35
C SER A 144 10.09 -29.44 -34.49
N GLY A 145 8.98 -29.29 -33.77
CA GLY A 145 7.81 -30.15 -33.90
C GLY A 145 6.95 -29.92 -35.16
N GLY A 146 7.27 -28.93 -36.01
CA GLY A 146 6.51 -28.61 -37.23
C GLY A 146 5.08 -28.11 -37.01
N ALA A 147 4.66 -27.96 -35.75
CA ALA A 147 3.30 -27.62 -35.37
C ALA A 147 3.08 -26.10 -35.28
N MET A 148 4.07 -25.26 -35.52
CA MET A 148 3.97 -23.82 -35.36
C MET A 148 3.65 -23.12 -36.68
N LEU A 149 2.67 -22.20 -36.67
CA LEU A 149 2.42 -21.34 -37.81
C LEU A 149 3.61 -20.40 -38.05
N PRO A 150 4.13 -20.31 -39.29
CA PRO A 150 5.26 -19.43 -39.60
C PRO A 150 5.00 -17.96 -39.28
N LYS A 151 3.75 -17.51 -39.45
CA LYS A 151 3.31 -16.14 -39.20
C LYS A 151 1.86 -16.13 -38.73
N ALA A 152 1.56 -15.30 -37.72
CA ALA A 152 0.19 -15.14 -37.23
C ALA A 152 -0.65 -14.19 -38.10
N PHE A 153 -0.05 -13.10 -38.62
CA PHE A 153 -0.75 -12.08 -39.38
C PHE A 153 -0.13 -11.80 -40.78
N PRO A 154 -0.94 -11.61 -41.85
CA PRO A 154 -2.40 -11.71 -41.86
C PRO A 154 -2.86 -13.12 -41.50
N ALA A 155 -3.98 -13.20 -40.76
CA ALA A 155 -4.55 -14.48 -40.36
C ALA A 155 -4.98 -15.25 -41.61
N PRO A 156 -4.85 -16.59 -41.64
CA PRO A 156 -5.32 -17.40 -42.75
C PRO A 156 -6.79 -17.09 -43.06
N SER A 157 -7.10 -16.91 -44.35
CA SER A 157 -8.47 -16.62 -44.79
C SER A 157 -9.36 -17.84 -44.55
N HIS A 158 -10.47 -17.64 -43.84
CA HIS A 158 -11.47 -18.69 -43.61
C HIS A 158 -12.17 -19.17 -44.89
N HIS A 159 -12.04 -18.45 -46.01
CA HIS A 159 -12.54 -18.87 -47.31
C HIS A 159 -11.56 -19.79 -48.06
N GLU A 160 -10.27 -19.72 -47.76
CA GLU A 160 -9.21 -20.40 -48.51
C GLU A 160 -8.52 -21.51 -47.71
N THR A 161 -8.59 -21.45 -46.38
CA THR A 161 -7.91 -22.38 -45.48
C THR A 161 -8.92 -23.18 -44.67
N ASP A 162 -8.85 -24.50 -44.76
CA ASP A 162 -9.70 -25.40 -43.99
C ASP A 162 -9.23 -25.51 -42.53
N LEU A 163 -10.18 -25.69 -41.62
CA LEU A 163 -9.89 -25.86 -40.19
C LEU A 163 -8.98 -27.07 -39.94
N SER A 164 -9.10 -28.15 -40.73
CA SER A 164 -8.25 -29.34 -40.61
C SER A 164 -6.76 -29.03 -40.77
N ASP A 165 -6.42 -28.01 -41.56
CA ASP A 165 -5.04 -27.64 -41.83
C ASP A 165 -4.41 -26.80 -40.71
N LEU A 166 -5.25 -26.16 -39.90
CA LEU A 166 -4.81 -25.27 -38.81
C LEU A 166 -4.99 -25.89 -37.43
N ARG A 167 -5.95 -26.79 -37.26
CA ARG A 167 -6.29 -27.37 -35.97
C ARG A 167 -5.06 -28.04 -35.33
N GLY A 168 -4.79 -27.68 -34.09
CA GLY A 168 -3.65 -28.17 -33.32
C GLY A 168 -2.34 -27.43 -33.59
N LYS A 169 -2.26 -26.59 -34.62
CA LYS A 169 -1.08 -25.76 -34.85
C LYS A 169 -0.99 -24.65 -33.80
N TYR A 170 0.22 -24.35 -33.36
CA TYR A 170 0.55 -23.24 -32.49
C TYR A 170 0.56 -21.92 -33.27
N VAL A 171 0.03 -20.88 -32.65
CA VAL A 171 0.11 -19.49 -33.13
C VAL A 171 0.72 -18.62 -32.03
N VAL A 172 1.55 -17.65 -32.44
CA VAL A 172 2.14 -16.65 -31.54
C VAL A 172 1.47 -15.31 -31.79
N LEU A 173 0.85 -14.79 -30.73
CA LEU A 173 0.10 -13.54 -30.74
C LEU A 173 0.86 -12.51 -29.90
N GLU A 174 1.69 -11.70 -30.54
CA GLU A 174 2.57 -10.70 -29.89
C GLU A 174 1.84 -9.43 -29.42
N ASP A 175 0.65 -9.17 -29.97
CA ASP A 175 -0.21 -8.01 -29.67
C ASP A 175 -1.35 -8.39 -28.70
N PHE A 176 -1.15 -9.35 -27.79
CA PHE A 176 -2.22 -9.76 -26.86
C PHE A 176 -2.40 -8.72 -25.75
N GLU A 177 -3.60 -8.15 -25.63
CA GLU A 177 -3.93 -7.13 -24.64
C GLU A 177 -5.06 -7.60 -23.72
N TYR A 178 -4.74 -7.81 -22.44
CA TYR A 178 -5.70 -8.26 -21.43
C TYR A 178 -5.66 -7.35 -20.20
N PRO A 179 -6.81 -6.94 -19.64
CA PRO A 179 -8.18 -7.28 -20.03
C PRO A 179 -8.81 -6.37 -21.10
N SER A 180 -8.04 -5.46 -21.73
CA SER A 180 -8.59 -4.43 -22.63
C SER A 180 -9.44 -4.98 -23.78
N ASN A 181 -9.05 -6.11 -24.39
CA ASN A 181 -9.75 -6.72 -25.53
C ASN A 181 -10.66 -7.89 -25.11
N GLU A 182 -10.99 -7.98 -23.82
CA GLU A 182 -11.86 -9.01 -23.28
C GLU A 182 -13.32 -8.77 -23.69
N PHE A 183 -14.02 -9.84 -24.06
CA PHE A 183 -15.46 -9.81 -24.33
C PHE A 183 -16.14 -11.14 -23.99
N MET A 184 -17.46 -11.09 -23.85
CA MET A 184 -18.30 -12.26 -23.58
C MET A 184 -19.18 -12.57 -24.78
N ASP A 185 -19.25 -13.84 -25.17
CA ASP A 185 -20.15 -14.33 -26.21
C ASP A 185 -20.66 -15.73 -25.86
N LEU A 186 -21.97 -15.95 -25.99
CA LEU A 186 -22.65 -17.21 -25.65
C LEU A 186 -22.23 -17.84 -24.29
N GLY A 187 -21.97 -16.99 -23.28
CA GLY A 187 -21.55 -17.43 -21.94
C GLY A 187 -20.09 -17.87 -21.82
N ARG A 188 -19.30 -17.77 -22.90
CA ARG A 188 -17.85 -17.96 -22.93
C ARG A 188 -17.14 -16.61 -22.94
N GLN A 189 -15.95 -16.58 -22.36
CA GLN A 189 -15.10 -15.40 -22.26
C GLN A 189 -13.95 -15.52 -23.24
N PHE A 190 -13.72 -14.47 -24.00
CA PHE A 190 -12.68 -14.41 -25.01
C PHE A 190 -11.87 -13.12 -24.89
N CYS A 191 -10.68 -13.13 -25.47
CA CYS A 191 -9.94 -11.94 -25.81
C CYS A 191 -9.61 -11.98 -27.30
N TRP A 192 -9.93 -10.91 -28.03
CA TRP A 192 -9.63 -10.85 -29.46
C TRP A 192 -8.21 -10.28 -29.68
N VAL A 193 -7.54 -10.81 -30.71
CA VAL A 193 -6.26 -10.29 -31.21
C VAL A 193 -6.35 -10.15 -32.72
N GLY A 194 -5.98 -8.98 -33.25
CA GLY A 194 -5.97 -8.73 -34.69
C GLY A 194 -6.71 -7.45 -35.08
N SER A 195 -7.31 -7.44 -36.27
CA SER A 195 -8.18 -6.36 -36.73
C SER A 195 -8.90 -6.77 -38.00
N GLY A 196 -9.92 -6.02 -38.44
CA GLY A 196 -10.62 -6.29 -39.71
C GLY A 196 -9.70 -6.39 -40.93
N ALA A 197 -8.56 -5.68 -40.95
CA ALA A 197 -7.60 -5.72 -42.06
C ALA A 197 -6.62 -6.90 -41.99
N ARG A 198 -6.29 -7.39 -40.78
CA ARG A 198 -5.32 -8.49 -40.59
C ARG A 198 -6.00 -9.83 -40.30
N GLY A 199 -7.31 -9.86 -40.08
CA GLY A 199 -8.05 -11.00 -39.54
C GLY A 199 -8.00 -11.05 -38.00
N HIS A 200 -8.78 -11.94 -37.41
CA HIS A 200 -8.93 -12.08 -35.95
C HIS A 200 -8.54 -13.48 -35.46
N TYR A 201 -7.97 -13.52 -34.26
CA TYR A 201 -7.90 -14.70 -33.41
C TYR A 201 -8.73 -14.44 -32.15
N PHE A 202 -9.49 -15.43 -31.71
CA PHE A 202 -10.28 -15.39 -30.49
C PHE A 202 -9.66 -16.33 -29.46
N VAL A 203 -8.98 -15.74 -28.48
CA VAL A 203 -8.34 -16.48 -27.40
C VAL A 203 -9.39 -16.81 -26.35
N GLU A 204 -9.63 -18.11 -26.11
CA GLU A 204 -10.61 -18.54 -25.11
C GLU A 204 -10.02 -18.43 -23.70
N LEU A 205 -10.66 -17.63 -22.85
CA LEU A 205 -10.30 -17.42 -21.45
C LEU A 205 -11.13 -18.30 -20.49
N SER A 206 -12.20 -18.91 -21.02
CA SER A 206 -13.06 -19.94 -20.43
C SER A 206 -12.35 -21.14 -19.80
N ASN A 207 -11.23 -21.54 -20.39
CA ASN A 207 -10.67 -22.86 -20.22
C ASN A 207 -9.65 -22.95 -19.08
N ARG A 208 -9.37 -24.19 -18.65
CA ARG A 208 -8.38 -24.47 -17.61
C ARG A 208 -6.97 -24.04 -18.02
N ALA A 209 -6.66 -24.04 -19.31
CA ALA A 209 -5.33 -23.69 -19.80
C ALA A 209 -5.01 -22.21 -19.58
N TRP A 210 -5.95 -21.32 -19.91
CA TRP A 210 -5.87 -19.89 -19.57
C TRP A 210 -5.73 -19.68 -18.07
N ILE A 211 -6.63 -20.29 -17.28
CA ILE A 211 -6.62 -20.14 -15.81
C ILE A 211 -5.26 -20.56 -15.25
N GLY A 212 -4.72 -21.69 -15.70
CA GLY A 212 -3.42 -22.20 -15.26
C GLY A 212 -2.25 -21.27 -15.58
N ALA A 213 -2.10 -20.88 -16.85
CA ALA A 213 -1.03 -19.98 -17.27
C ALA A 213 -1.16 -18.58 -16.64
N TYR A 214 -2.38 -18.03 -16.57
CA TYR A 214 -2.60 -16.70 -16.02
C TYR A 214 -2.45 -16.65 -14.49
N GLU A 215 -2.91 -17.67 -13.76
CA GLU A 215 -2.63 -17.78 -12.33
C GLU A 215 -1.13 -17.92 -12.05
N ALA A 216 -0.37 -18.57 -12.93
CA ALA A 216 1.09 -18.58 -12.83
C ALA A 216 1.71 -17.18 -13.00
N VAL A 217 1.23 -16.37 -13.95
CA VAL A 217 1.63 -14.95 -14.09
C VAL A 217 1.27 -14.15 -12.83
N LYS A 218 0.08 -14.37 -12.24
CA LYS A 218 -0.29 -13.72 -10.96
C LYS A 218 0.63 -14.13 -9.82
N ARG A 219 1.03 -15.40 -9.72
CA ARG A 219 2.00 -15.86 -8.70
C ARG A 219 3.37 -15.23 -8.91
N TYR A 220 3.85 -15.11 -10.15
CA TYR A 220 5.05 -14.33 -10.46
C TYR A 220 4.93 -12.89 -9.93
N ARG A 221 3.81 -12.21 -10.19
CA ARG A 221 3.57 -10.84 -9.68
C ARG A 221 3.62 -10.75 -8.16
N ARG A 222 3.00 -11.71 -7.48
CA ARG A 222 2.93 -11.79 -6.01
C ARG A 222 4.29 -12.01 -5.37
N PHE A 223 5.10 -12.87 -5.96
CA PHE A 223 6.30 -13.40 -5.31
C PHE A 223 7.60 -12.85 -5.86
N VAL A 224 7.63 -12.32 -7.07
CA VAL A 224 8.86 -11.87 -7.74
C VAL A 224 8.77 -10.38 -8.02
N ASN A 225 7.97 -9.97 -9.00
CA ASN A 225 7.91 -8.58 -9.45
C ASN A 225 6.46 -8.12 -9.64
N PRO A 226 5.94 -7.18 -8.81
CA PRO A 226 4.57 -6.69 -8.94
C PRO A 226 4.34 -5.83 -10.18
N ASP A 227 5.42 -5.31 -10.79
CA ASP A 227 5.40 -4.41 -11.94
C ASP A 227 5.17 -5.16 -13.26
N VAL A 228 3.91 -5.56 -13.47
CA VAL A 228 3.38 -5.95 -14.78
C VAL A 228 2.35 -4.87 -15.14
N PRO A 229 2.73 -3.89 -15.98
CA PRO A 229 1.89 -2.72 -16.26
C PRO A 229 0.55 -3.10 -16.88
N GLU A 230 -0.50 -2.38 -16.49
CA GLU A 230 -1.82 -2.49 -17.10
C GLU A 230 -1.77 -1.94 -18.54
N GLY A 231 -2.31 -2.71 -19.50
CA GLY A 231 -2.24 -2.37 -20.92
C GLY A 231 -0.90 -2.69 -21.62
N MET A 232 0.04 -3.34 -20.93
CA MET A 232 1.23 -3.89 -21.61
C MET A 232 0.83 -5.03 -22.54
N LYS A 233 1.31 -4.98 -23.78
CA LYS A 233 1.14 -6.09 -24.73
C LYS A 233 1.95 -7.30 -24.29
N TRP A 234 1.30 -8.44 -24.23
CA TRP A 234 1.93 -9.73 -23.95
C TRP A 234 2.06 -10.53 -25.23
N THR A 235 2.95 -11.51 -25.21
CA THR A 235 2.97 -12.55 -26.22
C THR A 235 2.21 -13.77 -25.69
N LEU A 236 1.12 -14.13 -26.34
CA LEU A 236 0.38 -15.36 -26.05
C LEU A 236 0.71 -16.42 -27.10
N VAL A 237 1.05 -17.62 -26.66
CA VAL A 237 1.12 -18.79 -27.54
C VAL A 237 -0.06 -19.68 -27.24
N GLY A 238 -0.79 -20.05 -28.27
CA GLY A 238 -1.92 -20.96 -28.14
C GLY A 238 -2.05 -21.90 -29.33
N LYS A 239 -2.88 -22.93 -29.19
CA LYS A 239 -3.22 -23.87 -30.25
C LYS A 239 -4.52 -23.44 -30.92
N ILE A 240 -4.57 -23.46 -32.24
CA ILE A 240 -5.81 -23.24 -32.97
C ILE A 240 -6.72 -24.45 -32.77
N THR A 241 -7.93 -24.22 -32.28
CA THR A 241 -8.90 -25.27 -31.96
C THR A 241 -10.10 -25.26 -32.89
N GLY A 242 -10.44 -24.10 -33.45
CA GLY A 242 -11.68 -23.90 -34.19
C GLY A 242 -11.70 -22.61 -35.01
N LEU A 243 -12.84 -22.36 -35.63
CA LEU A 243 -13.19 -21.13 -36.34
C LEU A 243 -14.55 -20.69 -35.83
N GLU A 244 -14.66 -19.45 -35.34
CA GLU A 244 -15.87 -18.91 -34.73
C GLU A 244 -16.26 -17.58 -35.36
N LEU A 245 -17.57 -17.32 -35.40
CA LEU A 245 -18.17 -16.06 -35.84
C LEU A 245 -18.68 -15.33 -34.60
N LEU A 246 -17.93 -14.35 -34.10
CA LEU A 246 -18.21 -13.67 -32.82
C LEU A 246 -18.29 -12.15 -33.01
N VAL A 247 -18.88 -11.46 -32.03
CA VAL A 247 -18.87 -10.00 -31.97
C VAL A 247 -17.82 -9.54 -30.94
N PRO A 248 -16.64 -9.06 -31.37
CA PRO A 248 -15.52 -8.71 -30.49
C PRO A 248 -15.73 -7.35 -29.81
N GLU A 249 -16.78 -7.25 -29.00
CA GLU A 249 -17.17 -6.02 -28.30
C GLU A 249 -17.43 -6.31 -26.82
N ALA A 250 -16.75 -5.54 -25.95
CA ALA A 250 -16.87 -5.68 -24.51
C ALA A 250 -18.22 -5.17 -23.96
N ALA A 251 -18.92 -4.30 -24.71
CA ALA A 251 -20.18 -3.70 -24.29
C ALA A 251 -21.30 -4.75 -24.22
N LYS A 252 -22.23 -4.56 -23.27
CA LYS A 252 -23.42 -5.42 -23.13
C LYS A 252 -24.35 -5.31 -24.33
N GLU A 253 -24.49 -4.11 -24.87
CA GLU A 253 -25.19 -3.86 -26.13
C GLU A 253 -24.17 -3.95 -27.26
N LYS A 254 -24.28 -5.02 -28.05
CA LYS A 254 -23.40 -5.29 -29.17
C LYS A 254 -23.88 -4.48 -30.39
N THR A 255 -23.06 -3.54 -30.83
CA THR A 255 -23.31 -2.65 -31.97
C THR A 255 -22.45 -3.02 -33.18
N LEU A 256 -21.35 -3.74 -32.97
CA LEU A 256 -20.46 -4.22 -34.03
C LEU A 256 -21.03 -5.44 -34.74
N ALA A 257 -20.66 -5.58 -36.02
CA ALA A 257 -20.97 -6.79 -36.80
C ALA A 257 -20.15 -7.98 -36.30
N ALA A 258 -20.71 -9.19 -36.45
CA ALA A 258 -19.97 -10.41 -36.18
C ALA A 258 -18.86 -10.59 -37.23
N VAL A 259 -17.71 -11.08 -36.79
CA VAL A 259 -16.54 -11.33 -37.64
C VAL A 259 -16.01 -12.74 -37.40
N TRP A 260 -15.51 -13.35 -38.47
CA TRP A 260 -14.84 -14.64 -38.39
C TRP A 260 -13.45 -14.48 -37.75
N GLY A 261 -13.11 -15.41 -36.86
CA GLY A 261 -11.79 -15.49 -36.24
C GLY A 261 -11.46 -16.91 -35.81
N TRP A 262 -10.18 -17.24 -35.83
CA TRP A 262 -9.69 -18.56 -35.41
C TRP A 262 -9.69 -18.65 -33.88
N SER A 263 -10.34 -19.68 -33.33
CA SER A 263 -10.35 -19.93 -31.89
C SER A 263 -9.01 -20.49 -31.44
N VAL A 264 -8.48 -19.94 -30.34
CA VAL A 264 -7.17 -20.26 -29.80
C VAL A 264 -7.28 -20.66 -28.34
N GLU A 265 -6.81 -21.86 -28.02
CA GLU A 265 -6.62 -22.32 -26.64
C GLU A 265 -5.21 -21.90 -26.16
N PRO A 266 -5.11 -21.11 -25.08
CA PRO A 266 -3.81 -20.68 -24.54
C PRO A 266 -2.95 -21.85 -24.07
N VAL A 267 -1.65 -21.79 -24.36
CA VAL A 267 -0.66 -22.76 -23.86
C VAL A 267 0.42 -22.08 -23.06
N ALA A 268 0.83 -20.87 -23.47
CA ALA A 268 1.87 -20.13 -22.80
C ALA A 268 1.60 -18.62 -22.84
N ILE A 269 2.06 -17.92 -21.81
CA ILE A 269 2.09 -16.46 -21.74
C ILE A 269 3.54 -16.04 -21.55
N TYR A 270 4.01 -15.18 -22.43
CA TYR A 270 5.29 -14.51 -22.30
C TYR A 270 5.06 -13.03 -22.10
N VAL A 271 5.50 -12.51 -20.95
CA VAL A 271 5.49 -11.08 -20.64
C VAL A 271 6.93 -10.59 -20.82
N PRO A 272 7.21 -9.78 -21.87
CA PRO A 272 8.55 -9.32 -22.19
C PRO A 272 9.24 -8.67 -20.98
N ASP A 273 10.55 -8.94 -20.81
CA ASP A 273 11.38 -8.42 -19.72
C ASP A 273 10.87 -8.75 -18.30
N ARG A 274 9.97 -9.74 -18.17
CA ARG A 274 9.35 -10.10 -16.89
C ARG A 274 9.35 -11.61 -16.67
N THR A 275 8.52 -12.36 -17.39
CA THR A 275 8.36 -13.80 -17.10
C THR A 275 7.81 -14.55 -18.31
N PHE A 276 8.06 -15.86 -18.28
CA PHE A 276 7.36 -16.84 -19.10
C PHE A 276 6.49 -17.73 -18.20
N ALA A 277 5.31 -18.10 -18.66
CA ALA A 277 4.37 -18.96 -17.95
C ALA A 277 3.75 -19.98 -18.90
N LEU A 278 3.58 -21.20 -18.40
CA LEU A 278 3.05 -22.35 -19.11
C LEU A 278 1.80 -22.86 -18.42
N ALA A 279 0.77 -23.18 -19.21
CA ALA A 279 -0.31 -24.04 -18.78
C ALA A 279 0.21 -25.49 -18.67
N ASP A 280 -0.12 -26.16 -17.57
CA ASP A 280 0.25 -27.55 -17.33
C ASP A 280 -0.88 -28.22 -16.53
N PRO A 281 -1.74 -29.03 -17.19
CA PRO A 281 -2.88 -29.65 -16.55
C PRO A 281 -2.50 -30.72 -15.51
N GLU A 282 -1.25 -31.20 -15.54
CA GLU A 282 -0.75 -32.20 -14.58
C GLU A 282 -0.35 -31.56 -13.23
N LEU A 283 -0.18 -30.23 -13.20
CA LEU A 283 0.12 -29.51 -11.97
C LEU A 283 -1.17 -29.16 -11.21
N GLU A 284 -1.15 -29.31 -9.89
CA GLU A 284 -2.27 -28.95 -9.01
C GLU A 284 -2.75 -27.50 -9.22
N LEU A 285 -1.82 -26.59 -9.51
CA LEU A 285 -2.09 -25.17 -9.76
C LEU A 285 -2.40 -24.85 -11.24
N GLY A 286 -2.51 -25.86 -12.11
CA GLY A 286 -2.87 -25.76 -13.53
C GLY A 286 -1.81 -25.14 -14.46
N GLY A 287 -0.70 -24.66 -13.91
CA GLY A 287 0.37 -24.05 -14.68
C GLY A 287 1.52 -23.60 -13.79
N ARG A 288 2.61 -23.16 -14.42
CA ARG A 288 3.81 -22.68 -13.73
C ARG A 288 4.47 -21.52 -14.46
N PHE A 289 5.16 -20.67 -13.73
CA PHE A 289 6.04 -19.66 -14.34
C PHE A 289 7.51 -20.09 -14.27
N ALA A 290 8.32 -19.48 -15.12
CA ALA A 290 9.74 -19.82 -15.24
C ALA A 290 10.48 -19.66 -13.90
N GLY A 291 11.24 -20.68 -13.52
CA GLY A 291 11.94 -20.71 -12.23
C GLY A 291 11.07 -20.93 -10.99
N GLU A 292 9.75 -21.10 -11.09
CA GLU A 292 8.85 -21.26 -9.92
C GLU A 292 9.25 -22.45 -9.03
N GLN A 293 9.61 -23.60 -9.62
CA GLN A 293 10.03 -24.79 -8.87
C GLN A 293 11.38 -24.62 -8.14
N ARG A 294 12.23 -23.70 -8.61
CA ARG A 294 13.53 -23.38 -8.03
C ARG A 294 13.47 -22.12 -7.16
N MET A 295 12.28 -21.61 -6.85
CA MET A 295 12.12 -20.32 -6.17
C MET A 295 12.90 -20.24 -4.86
N GLU A 296 12.84 -21.29 -4.03
CA GLU A 296 13.58 -21.33 -2.76
C GLU A 296 15.10 -21.35 -2.98
N GLN A 297 15.58 -22.03 -4.02
CA GLN A 297 17.01 -22.03 -4.36
C GLN A 297 17.49 -20.65 -4.82
N LEU A 298 16.66 -19.94 -5.59
CA LEU A 298 16.97 -18.61 -6.12
C LEU A 298 16.85 -17.51 -5.06
N LYS A 299 15.93 -17.66 -4.10
CA LYS A 299 15.65 -16.65 -3.06
C LYS A 299 16.34 -16.93 -1.73
N GLY A 300 16.60 -18.19 -1.39
CA GLY A 300 17.00 -18.60 -0.05
C GLY A 300 18.31 -17.98 0.46
N SER A 301 19.21 -17.58 -0.44
CA SER A 301 20.43 -16.84 -0.11
C SER A 301 20.21 -15.35 0.16
N MET A 302 19.07 -14.80 -0.26
CA MET A 302 18.70 -13.39 -0.07
C MET A 302 17.94 -13.15 1.23
N TYR A 303 17.45 -14.21 1.89
CA TYR A 303 16.73 -14.08 3.15
C TYR A 303 17.67 -13.78 4.31
N SER A 304 17.45 -12.66 4.99
CA SER A 304 18.18 -12.34 6.21
C SER A 304 17.67 -13.12 7.42
N VAL A 305 16.38 -13.49 7.41
CA VAL A 305 15.75 -14.32 8.43
C VAL A 305 15.11 -15.53 7.76
N LYS A 306 15.43 -16.73 8.24
CA LYS A 306 14.92 -18.00 7.67
C LYS A 306 13.90 -18.69 8.55
N SER A 307 13.92 -18.44 9.86
CA SER A 307 13.00 -19.06 10.81
C SER A 307 12.65 -18.11 11.96
N ILE A 308 11.53 -18.39 12.63
CA ILE A 308 11.07 -17.65 13.79
C ILE A 308 11.53 -18.41 15.03
N PRO A 309 12.28 -17.79 15.96
CA PRO A 309 12.64 -18.40 17.23
C PRO A 309 11.39 -18.77 18.05
N ASP A 310 11.47 -19.83 18.86
CA ASP A 310 10.34 -20.26 19.70
C ASP A 310 10.05 -19.28 20.84
N ASP A 311 11.08 -18.60 21.35
CA ASP A 311 11.05 -17.61 22.42
C ASP A 311 10.93 -16.15 21.92
N VAL A 312 10.52 -15.97 20.65
CA VAL A 312 10.46 -14.66 20.00
C VAL A 312 9.59 -13.67 20.79
N THR A 313 10.10 -12.47 21.07
CA THR A 313 9.31 -11.37 21.66
C THR A 313 8.34 -10.78 20.64
N PRO A 314 7.20 -10.16 21.04
CA PRO A 314 6.29 -9.47 20.12
C PRO A 314 6.98 -8.42 19.21
N GLU A 315 7.98 -7.71 19.74
CA GLU A 315 8.79 -6.75 19.00
C GLU A 315 9.56 -7.43 17.88
N ARG A 316 10.38 -8.43 18.24
CA ARG A 316 11.16 -9.21 17.26
C ARG A 316 10.27 -9.91 16.23
N LEU A 317 9.11 -10.42 16.63
CA LEU A 317 8.16 -11.03 15.70
C LEU A 317 7.63 -10.02 14.68
N THR A 318 7.39 -8.78 15.10
CA THR A 318 6.99 -7.68 14.20
C THR A 318 8.10 -7.33 13.21
N GLU A 319 9.35 -7.29 13.66
CA GLU A 319 10.51 -7.07 12.79
C GLU A 319 10.65 -8.19 11.76
N ILE A 320 10.51 -9.45 12.18
CA ILE A 320 10.54 -10.61 11.27
C ILE A 320 9.40 -10.51 10.26
N PHE A 321 8.20 -10.14 10.69
CA PHE A 321 7.04 -9.97 9.81
C PHE A 321 7.26 -8.88 8.75
N ILE A 322 7.82 -7.72 9.15
CA ILE A 322 8.21 -6.65 8.23
C ILE A 322 9.29 -7.13 7.25
N THR A 323 10.29 -7.84 7.76
CA THR A 323 11.40 -8.38 6.96
C THR A 323 10.91 -9.37 5.93
N ALA A 324 10.04 -10.31 6.32
CA ALA A 324 9.42 -11.29 5.43
C ALA A 324 8.67 -10.62 4.26
N ILE A 325 7.97 -9.52 4.53
CA ILE A 325 7.33 -8.71 3.48
C ILE A 325 8.39 -8.08 2.57
N LYS A 326 9.36 -7.34 3.12
CA LYS A 326 10.40 -6.66 2.34
C LYS A 326 11.19 -7.62 1.44
N GLU A 327 11.46 -8.83 1.92
CA GLU A 327 12.24 -9.86 1.24
C GLU A 327 11.39 -10.81 0.37
N LYS A 328 10.08 -10.57 0.26
CA LYS A 328 9.15 -11.44 -0.50
C LYS A 328 9.20 -12.92 -0.06
N ASN A 329 9.38 -13.16 1.25
CA ASN A 329 9.30 -14.46 1.89
C ASN A 329 7.88 -14.71 2.42
N TYR A 330 7.03 -15.30 1.56
CA TYR A 330 5.62 -15.52 1.89
C TYR A 330 5.43 -16.60 2.97
N GLU A 331 6.28 -17.62 3.00
CA GLU A 331 6.19 -18.69 4.01
C GLU A 331 6.48 -18.16 5.41
N LEU A 332 7.55 -17.36 5.56
CA LEU A 332 7.88 -16.72 6.83
C LEU A 332 6.81 -15.70 7.26
N TYR A 333 6.21 -14.99 6.29
CA TYR A 333 5.08 -14.10 6.53
C TYR A 333 3.88 -14.85 7.12
N LEU A 334 3.50 -15.99 6.52
CA LEU A 334 2.41 -16.82 7.05
C LEU A 334 2.76 -17.42 8.41
N ALA A 335 4.02 -17.80 8.64
CA ALA A 335 4.47 -18.37 9.91
C ALA A 335 4.37 -17.37 11.09
N CYS A 336 4.39 -16.06 10.83
CA CYS A 336 4.18 -15.03 11.85
C CYS A 336 2.72 -14.87 12.27
N ILE A 337 1.78 -15.33 11.44
CA ILE A 337 0.34 -15.14 11.62
C ILE A 337 -0.23 -16.31 12.42
N ASP A 338 -1.24 -16.04 13.25
CA ASP A 338 -1.97 -17.08 13.98
C ASP A 338 -2.45 -18.19 13.01
N PRO A 339 -2.02 -19.45 13.20
CA PRO A 339 -2.40 -20.58 12.35
C PRO A 339 -3.91 -20.75 12.20
N ALA A 340 -4.72 -20.32 13.17
CA ALA A 340 -6.18 -20.34 13.05
C ALA A 340 -6.70 -19.52 11.86
N ARG A 341 -5.95 -18.50 11.41
CA ARG A 341 -6.30 -17.63 10.28
C ARG A 341 -6.04 -18.27 8.92
N THR A 342 -5.23 -19.33 8.84
CA THR A 342 -4.80 -19.96 7.58
C THR A 342 -5.39 -21.36 7.37
N LYS A 343 -6.26 -21.83 8.27
CA LYS A 343 -6.90 -23.16 8.19
C LYS A 343 -7.85 -23.32 7.01
N THR A 344 -8.59 -22.27 6.65
CA THR A 344 -9.60 -22.34 5.57
C THR A 344 -9.07 -21.74 4.27
N PRO A 345 -9.58 -22.18 3.10
CA PRO A 345 -9.23 -21.58 1.82
C PRO A 345 -9.49 -20.07 1.78
N THR A 346 -10.62 -19.62 2.34
CA THR A 346 -10.97 -18.20 2.47
C THR A 346 -9.97 -17.45 3.37
N GLY A 347 -9.51 -18.07 4.46
CA GLY A 347 -8.49 -17.51 5.34
C GLY A 347 -7.14 -17.32 4.64
N ARG A 348 -6.70 -18.33 3.88
CA ARG A 348 -5.48 -18.25 3.04
C ARG A 348 -5.59 -17.16 1.97
N SER A 349 -6.73 -17.08 1.30
CA SER A 349 -7.01 -16.04 0.30
C SER A 349 -6.95 -14.64 0.91
N ARG A 350 -7.51 -14.43 2.10
CA ARG A 350 -7.38 -13.15 2.84
C ARG A 350 -5.94 -12.83 3.22
N CYS A 351 -5.16 -13.81 3.66
CA CYS A 351 -3.73 -13.62 3.94
C CYS A 351 -2.98 -13.21 2.66
N MET A 352 -3.29 -13.83 1.52
CA MET A 352 -2.70 -13.46 0.22
C MET A 352 -3.09 -12.04 -0.21
N TYR A 353 -4.35 -11.65 -0.03
CA TYR A 353 -4.81 -10.29 -0.31
C TYR A 353 -4.03 -9.25 0.50
N HIS A 354 -3.87 -9.47 1.81
CA HIS A 354 -3.12 -8.54 2.66
C HIS A 354 -1.61 -8.58 2.41
N TRP A 355 -1.06 -9.72 2.00
CA TRP A 355 0.30 -9.82 1.49
C TRP A 355 0.54 -8.85 0.32
N GLU A 356 -0.29 -8.91 -0.72
CA GLU A 356 -0.19 -8.01 -1.88
C GLU A 356 -0.28 -6.53 -1.47
N TRP A 357 -1.20 -6.20 -0.58
CA TRP A 357 -1.33 -4.83 -0.07
C TRP A 357 -0.09 -4.36 0.68
N HIS A 358 0.52 -5.22 1.50
CA HIS A 358 1.76 -4.87 2.20
C HIS A 358 2.91 -4.69 1.24
N GLN A 359 3.05 -5.54 0.21
CA GLN A 359 4.02 -5.36 -0.86
C GLN A 359 3.86 -4.00 -1.54
N HIS A 360 2.63 -3.65 -1.93
CA HIS A 360 2.31 -2.36 -2.54
C HIS A 360 2.66 -1.19 -1.60
N ARG A 361 2.32 -1.26 -0.32
CA ARG A 361 2.61 -0.19 0.64
C ARG A 361 4.10 0.02 0.86
N PHE A 362 4.91 -1.05 0.92
CA PHE A 362 6.37 -0.91 1.01
C PHE A 362 7.01 -0.42 -0.29
N ALA A 363 6.38 -0.66 -1.43
CA ALA A 363 6.82 -0.11 -2.70
C ALA A 363 6.49 1.38 -2.84
N THR A 364 5.33 1.83 -2.34
CA THR A 364 4.76 3.15 -2.68
C THR A 364 4.71 4.15 -1.51
N PHE A 365 4.44 3.71 -0.29
CA PHE A 365 4.07 4.61 0.81
C PHE A 365 5.09 4.73 1.93
N TYR A 366 5.74 3.63 2.33
CA TYR A 366 6.73 3.66 3.41
C TYR A 366 7.88 2.69 3.18
N CYS A 367 9.07 3.05 3.64
CA CYS A 367 10.30 2.25 3.51
C CYS A 367 10.86 1.78 4.85
N ARG A 368 10.51 2.44 5.96
CA ARG A 368 10.93 2.08 7.32
C ARG A 368 9.71 1.98 8.25
N VAL A 369 9.79 1.07 9.20
CA VAL A 369 8.81 0.93 10.28
C VAL A 369 9.57 0.83 11.60
N ASP A 370 9.30 1.74 12.52
CA ASP A 370 9.79 1.65 13.90
C ASP A 370 8.79 0.84 14.74
N VAL A 371 9.29 -0.06 15.57
CA VAL A 371 8.52 -0.94 16.46
C VAL A 371 8.60 -0.40 17.89
N GLY A 372 7.45 -0.11 18.50
CA GLY A 372 7.36 0.28 19.90
C GLY A 372 7.44 -0.90 20.86
N LYS A 373 7.54 -0.61 22.17
CA LYS A 373 7.54 -1.64 23.22
C LYS A 373 6.16 -2.28 23.37
N ALA A 374 6.14 -3.58 23.63
CA ALA A 374 4.93 -4.34 23.88
C ALA A 374 4.44 -4.20 25.32
N ASP A 375 3.13 -4.08 25.48
CA ASP A 375 2.41 -4.21 26.74
C ASP A 375 1.73 -5.57 26.77
N ILE A 376 2.14 -6.44 27.69
CA ILE A 376 1.68 -7.84 27.79
C ILE A 376 0.64 -7.96 28.90
N ARG A 377 -0.48 -8.61 28.60
CA ARG A 377 -1.59 -8.82 29.53
C ARG A 377 -2.09 -10.25 29.47
N VAL A 378 -2.39 -10.81 30.63
CA VAL A 378 -3.05 -12.12 30.75
C VAL A 378 -4.55 -11.93 30.59
N ILE A 379 -5.17 -12.66 29.65
CA ILE A 379 -6.61 -12.56 29.36
C ILE A 379 -7.38 -13.76 29.89
N GLN A 380 -6.75 -14.94 29.90
CA GLN A 380 -7.38 -16.18 30.31
C GLN A 380 -6.36 -17.06 31.04
N GLY A 381 -6.82 -17.87 31.98
CA GLY A 381 -5.98 -18.75 32.79
C GLY A 381 -5.26 -18.05 33.94
N PHE A 382 -4.55 -18.84 34.75
CA PHE A 382 -3.79 -18.35 35.89
C PHE A 382 -2.30 -18.30 35.55
N ASP A 383 -1.69 -17.11 35.70
CA ASP A 383 -0.24 -16.95 35.60
C ASP A 383 0.39 -16.90 37.00
N ASP A 384 1.23 -17.89 37.28
CA ASP A 384 2.01 -18.02 38.52
C ASP A 384 3.36 -17.27 38.45
N SER A 385 3.59 -16.45 37.41
CA SER A 385 4.73 -15.54 37.41
C SER A 385 4.58 -14.52 38.54
N GLY A 386 5.66 -14.28 39.29
CA GLY A 386 5.67 -13.50 40.54
C GLY A 386 5.27 -12.02 40.43
N ASP A 387 4.91 -11.56 39.23
CA ASP A 387 4.45 -10.20 38.94
C ASP A 387 2.92 -10.09 38.86
N SER A 388 2.20 -11.22 38.90
CA SER A 388 0.74 -11.18 38.95
C SER A 388 0.27 -10.75 40.35
N LEU A 389 -0.40 -9.59 40.42
CA LEU A 389 -0.97 -9.04 41.66
C LEU A 389 -1.80 -10.08 42.41
N LYS A 390 -2.52 -10.95 41.68
CA LYS A 390 -3.32 -12.05 42.25
C LYS A 390 -2.45 -13.13 42.90
N ALA A 391 -1.33 -13.54 42.28
CA ALA A 391 -0.44 -14.53 42.88
C ALA A 391 0.13 -14.06 44.22
N ARG A 392 0.37 -12.76 44.41
CA ARG A 392 0.87 -12.21 45.68
C ARG A 392 -0.06 -12.43 46.88
N PHE A 393 -1.36 -12.63 46.65
CA PHE A 393 -2.35 -12.85 47.71
C PHE A 393 -2.69 -14.33 47.93
N LEU A 394 -2.13 -15.25 47.13
CA LEU A 394 -2.46 -16.67 47.15
C LEU A 394 -1.32 -17.49 47.75
N THR A 395 -1.67 -18.42 48.63
CA THR A 395 -0.73 -19.42 49.17
C THR A 395 -0.29 -20.40 48.09
N PRO A 396 0.89 -21.05 48.21
CA PRO A 396 1.36 -22.03 47.23
C PRO A 396 0.33 -23.14 46.92
N GLU A 397 -0.43 -23.60 47.91
CA GLU A 397 -1.47 -24.62 47.74
C GLU A 397 -2.69 -24.10 46.97
N GLU A 398 -3.12 -22.86 47.20
CA GLU A 398 -4.22 -22.23 46.48
C GLU A 398 -3.86 -21.94 45.02
N ARG A 399 -2.61 -21.57 44.75
CA ARG A 399 -2.10 -21.39 43.39
C ARG A 399 -2.15 -22.69 42.59
N GLU A 400 -1.79 -23.80 43.21
CA GLU A 400 -1.78 -25.10 42.54
C GLU A 400 -3.21 -25.61 42.27
N LYS A 401 -4.14 -25.41 43.22
CA LYS A 401 -5.58 -25.66 42.98
C LYS A 401 -6.14 -24.81 41.85
N LEU A 402 -5.77 -23.52 41.80
CA LEU A 402 -6.21 -22.63 40.74
C LEU A 402 -5.66 -23.05 39.38
N LYS A 403 -4.41 -23.52 39.27
CA LYS A 403 -3.89 -24.08 38.01
C LYS A 403 -4.67 -25.30 37.54
N GLN A 404 -5.02 -26.21 38.45
CA GLN A 404 -5.76 -27.43 38.11
C GLN A 404 -7.17 -27.16 37.59
N HIS A 405 -7.81 -26.10 38.06
CA HIS A 405 -9.17 -25.71 37.65
C HIS A 405 -9.21 -24.57 36.61
N SER A 406 -8.06 -23.96 36.28
CA SER A 406 -8.02 -22.86 35.32
C SER A 406 -8.06 -23.35 33.88
N GLU A 407 -8.72 -22.56 33.03
CA GLU A 407 -8.60 -22.68 31.58
C GLU A 407 -7.15 -22.42 31.14
N PRO A 408 -6.77 -22.87 29.92
CA PRO A 408 -5.41 -22.64 29.40
C PRO A 408 -4.98 -21.18 29.49
N LEU A 409 -3.73 -20.95 29.87
CA LEU A 409 -3.15 -19.61 29.96
C LEU A 409 -3.11 -18.98 28.56
N VAL A 410 -3.79 -17.86 28.37
CA VAL A 410 -3.75 -17.05 27.13
C VAL A 410 -3.30 -15.65 27.48
N GLU A 411 -2.25 -15.22 26.80
CA GLU A 411 -1.69 -13.88 26.92
C GLU A 411 -1.87 -13.14 25.59
N GLU A 412 -2.16 -11.85 25.70
CA GLU A 412 -2.12 -10.92 24.58
C GLU A 412 -1.07 -9.85 24.79
N ALA A 413 -0.50 -9.37 23.69
CA ALA A 413 0.39 -8.23 23.70
C ALA A 413 -0.13 -7.16 22.73
N GLU A 414 0.05 -5.89 23.10
CA GLU A 414 -0.16 -4.75 22.21
C GLU A 414 1.15 -3.97 22.07
N LEU A 415 1.57 -3.68 20.83
CA LEU A 415 2.60 -2.67 20.55
C LEU A 415 2.14 -1.72 19.46
N LYS A 416 2.86 -0.60 19.28
CA LYS A 416 2.57 0.36 18.21
C LYS A 416 3.69 0.38 17.19
N THR A 417 3.32 0.33 15.91
CA THR A 417 4.25 0.55 14.79
C THR A 417 4.09 1.96 14.25
N THR A 418 5.19 2.53 13.76
CA THR A 418 5.19 3.84 13.09
C THR A 418 5.93 3.71 11.77
N ALA A 419 5.24 3.94 10.66
CA ALA A 419 5.82 3.90 9.32
C ALA A 419 6.40 5.25 8.89
N PHE A 420 7.44 5.23 8.07
CA PHE A 420 8.10 6.41 7.50
C PHE A 420 8.31 6.26 6.00
N ASP A 421 8.12 7.36 5.27
CA ASP A 421 8.42 7.47 3.84
C ASP A 421 9.93 7.65 3.58
N GLU A 422 10.31 7.69 2.31
CA GLU A 422 11.71 7.84 1.86
C GLU A 422 12.35 9.17 2.27
N ARG A 423 11.53 10.19 2.54
CA ARG A 423 11.99 11.49 3.03
C ARG A 423 12.10 11.49 4.55
N GLY A 424 11.91 10.34 5.19
CA GLY A 424 11.94 10.16 6.62
C GLY A 424 10.73 10.73 7.35
N LYS A 425 9.67 11.09 6.63
CA LYS A 425 8.45 11.64 7.22
C LYS A 425 7.52 10.53 7.66
N GLN A 426 6.97 10.67 8.85
CA GLN A 426 5.99 9.72 9.37
C GLN A 426 4.75 9.62 8.46
N TYR A 427 4.43 8.40 8.06
CA TYR A 427 3.23 8.06 7.30
C TYR A 427 2.09 7.72 8.25
N GLY A 428 1.08 8.58 8.30
CA GLY A 428 -0.12 8.37 9.11
C GLY A 428 0.13 8.38 10.62
N SER A 429 -0.86 7.90 11.38
CA SER A 429 -0.78 7.76 12.83
C SER A 429 -0.22 6.39 13.22
N PRO A 430 0.50 6.27 14.36
CA PRO A 430 1.01 4.99 14.82
C PRO A 430 -0.10 3.94 14.96
N LYS A 431 0.14 2.72 14.46
CA LYS A 431 -0.86 1.67 14.36
C LYS A 431 -0.63 0.58 15.42
N PRO A 432 -1.68 0.13 16.14
CA PRO A 432 -1.55 -0.98 17.07
C PRO A 432 -1.31 -2.31 16.34
N ARG A 433 -0.56 -3.20 16.98
CA ARG A 433 -0.37 -4.60 16.61
C ARG A 433 -0.71 -5.48 17.80
N PHE A 434 -1.50 -6.51 17.55
CA PHE A 434 -1.99 -7.44 18.55
C PHE A 434 -1.40 -8.82 18.34
N PHE A 435 -0.96 -9.41 19.45
CA PHE A 435 -0.35 -10.73 19.48
C PHE A 435 -1.09 -11.61 20.46
N ARG A 436 -1.06 -12.91 20.22
CA ARG A 436 -1.54 -13.91 21.16
C ARG A 436 -0.56 -15.06 21.29
N ARG A 437 -0.40 -15.57 22.50
CA ARG A 437 0.20 -16.87 22.76
C ARG A 437 -0.64 -17.66 23.75
N THR A 438 -0.51 -18.97 23.70
CA THR A 438 -1.20 -19.90 24.59
C THR A 438 -0.14 -20.75 25.29
N GLU A 439 -0.31 -20.97 26.60
CA GLU A 439 0.59 -21.77 27.44
C GLU A 439 2.06 -21.33 27.34
N LYS A 440 2.31 -20.02 27.25
CA LYS A 440 3.67 -19.44 27.09
C LYS A 440 4.45 -19.98 25.88
N LYS A 441 3.77 -20.56 24.89
CA LYS A 441 4.35 -20.93 23.59
C LYS A 441 4.67 -19.67 22.77
N ARG A 442 5.05 -19.86 21.51
CA ARG A 442 5.36 -18.79 20.57
C ARG A 442 4.22 -17.77 20.42
N TRP A 443 4.58 -16.50 20.27
CA TRP A 443 3.66 -15.41 19.90
C TRP A 443 3.24 -15.48 18.44
N TYR A 444 2.01 -15.03 18.15
CA TYR A 444 1.46 -14.93 16.81
C TYR A 444 0.74 -13.61 16.59
N ILE A 445 0.83 -13.05 15.39
CA ILE A 445 0.11 -11.84 14.98
C ILE A 445 -1.35 -12.17 14.68
N ILE A 446 -2.28 -11.45 15.32
CA ILE A 446 -3.72 -11.64 15.14
C ILE A 446 -4.29 -10.69 14.06
N ASN A 447 -3.80 -9.44 14.02
CA ASN A 447 -4.28 -8.37 13.15
C ASN A 447 -3.31 -8.08 12.00
N TYR A 448 -2.92 -9.11 11.26
CA TYR A 448 -1.93 -9.04 10.17
C TYR A 448 -2.37 -8.15 9.00
N ASP A 449 -3.67 -7.90 8.86
CA ASP A 449 -4.32 -7.12 7.82
C ASP A 449 -4.10 -5.61 7.95
N GLN A 450 -3.93 -5.13 9.18
CA GLN A 450 -3.76 -3.72 9.50
C GLN A 450 -2.47 -3.15 8.85
N PRO A 451 -2.46 -1.92 8.31
CA PRO A 451 -1.24 -1.25 7.85
C PRO A 451 -0.30 -0.87 9.01
N PHE A 452 0.97 -0.56 8.70
CA PHE A 452 1.98 -0.16 9.68
C PHE A 452 1.90 1.29 10.14
#